data_AF-A0A350PD19-F1
#
_entry.id   AF-A0A350PD19-F1
#
_cell.length_a   1.000
_cell.length_b   1.000
_cell.length_c   1.000
_cell.angle_alpha   90.00
_cell.angle_beta   90.00
_cell.angle_gamma   90.00
#
_symmetry.space_group_name_H-M   'P 1'
#
loop_
_entity.id
_entity.type
_entity.pdbx_description
1 polymer ?
#
loop_
_entity_poly.entity_id
_entity_poly.type
_entity_poly.pdbx_seq_one_letter_code
_entity_poly.pdbx_strand_id
1 'polypeptide(L)'
;KMKKGVDIAQVTRVTNNFSENGIMVHAYLMYGFPTETQQETIDSLEVVRQLFEKNCIQSGFWHLFTTTVHSPIGKNPDEFGIKITGPEFQGFAQNDLWHEDPEGAEHTTYTQGLNRALNSYLNNEGLEKDIEEWFDFPVTPTSHPEDLIESFLN
;
A
#
# COMPACT_ATOMS: atom_id res chain seq x y z
N LYS A 1 7.97 7.86 -10.93
CA LYS A 1 8.55 6.86 -9.98
C LYS A 1 8.82 7.50 -8.62
N MET A 2 8.12 7.04 -7.58
CA MET A 2 8.31 7.50 -6.21
C MET A 2 9.75 7.25 -5.72
N LYS A 3 10.34 8.25 -5.05
CA LYS A 3 11.64 8.16 -4.38
C LYS A 3 11.44 8.00 -2.88
N LYS A 4 10.80 6.89 -2.45
CA LYS A 4 10.54 6.64 -1.01
C LYS A 4 11.81 6.36 -0.19
N GLY A 5 12.94 6.10 -0.85
CA GLY A 5 14.24 5.97 -0.19
C GLY A 5 14.36 4.74 0.74
N VAL A 6 13.44 3.78 0.62
CA VAL A 6 13.38 2.58 1.45
C VAL A 6 13.12 1.38 0.54
N ASP A 7 13.88 0.31 0.77
CA ASP A 7 13.83 -0.97 0.07
C ASP A 7 13.12 -2.03 0.94
N ILE A 8 12.38 -2.96 0.31
CA ILE A 8 11.63 -4.02 1.01
C ILE A 8 12.59 -4.86 1.85
N ALA A 9 13.77 -5.20 1.32
CA ALA A 9 14.75 -5.99 2.06
C ALA A 9 15.21 -5.29 3.35
N GLN A 10 15.35 -3.96 3.31
CA GLN A 10 15.68 -3.17 4.49
C GLN A 10 14.51 -3.14 5.49
N VAL A 11 13.28 -2.94 5.02
CA VAL A 11 12.08 -3.00 5.87
C VAL A 11 12.03 -4.33 6.60
N THR A 12 12.10 -5.44 5.86
CA THR A 12 12.06 -6.81 6.40
C THR A 12 13.06 -7.03 7.52
N ARG A 13 14.35 -6.72 7.30
CA ARG A 13 15.39 -6.94 8.32
C ARG A 13 15.19 -6.06 9.56
N VAL A 14 14.84 -4.79 9.36
CA VAL A 14 14.67 -3.85 10.47
C VAL A 14 13.48 -4.25 11.32
N THR A 15 12.35 -4.57 10.70
CA THR A 15 11.12 -4.87 11.42
C THR A 15 11.17 -6.26 12.05
N ASN A 16 11.80 -7.26 11.43
CA ASN A 16 12.07 -8.53 12.09
C ASN A 16 12.96 -8.35 13.34
N ASN A 17 14.05 -7.58 13.25
CA ASN A 17 14.91 -7.32 14.41
C ASN A 17 14.14 -6.64 15.56
N PHE A 18 13.19 -5.75 15.27
CA PHE A 18 12.32 -5.19 16.31
C PHE A 18 11.45 -6.28 16.95
N SER A 19 10.79 -7.10 16.13
CA SER A 19 9.94 -8.19 16.60
C SER A 19 10.69 -9.21 17.46
N GLU A 20 11.90 -9.64 17.06
CA GLU A 20 12.76 -10.57 17.81
C GLU A 20 13.16 -10.02 19.18
N ASN A 21 13.19 -8.70 19.34
CA ASN A 21 13.47 -8.02 20.59
C ASN A 21 12.20 -7.60 21.36
N GLY A 22 11.03 -8.13 20.97
CA GLY A 22 9.76 -7.87 21.64
C GLY A 22 9.19 -6.47 21.41
N ILE A 23 9.66 -5.76 20.38
CA ILE A 23 9.14 -4.44 19.97
C ILE A 23 8.15 -4.64 18.83
N MET A 24 6.89 -4.29 19.06
CA MET A 24 5.87 -4.37 18.04
C MET A 24 6.02 -3.28 16.99
N VAL A 25 5.78 -3.64 15.73
CA VAL A 25 5.84 -2.80 14.55
C VAL A 25 4.43 -2.62 13.99
N HIS A 26 4.04 -1.36 13.80
CA HIS A 26 2.82 -0.96 13.12
C HIS A 26 3.16 -0.37 11.75
N ALA A 27 2.54 -0.90 10.69
CA ALA A 27 2.75 -0.46 9.32
C ALA A 27 1.70 0.56 8.88
N TYR A 28 2.12 1.79 8.56
CA TYR A 28 1.29 2.72 7.81
C TYR A 28 1.44 2.43 6.32
N LEU A 29 0.44 1.77 5.75
CA LEU A 29 0.44 1.28 4.38
C LEU A 29 -0.29 2.28 3.50
N MET A 30 0.23 2.54 2.31
CA MET A 30 -0.38 3.47 1.36
C MET A 30 -0.53 2.80 0.01
N TYR A 31 -1.68 3.00 -0.63
CA TYR A 31 -2.01 2.51 -1.97
C TYR A 31 -2.77 3.60 -2.73
N GLY A 32 -2.89 3.44 -4.05
CA GLY A 32 -3.50 4.41 -4.94
C GLY A 32 -2.62 5.61 -5.27
N PHE A 33 -1.31 5.42 -5.26
CA PHE A 33 -0.40 6.45 -5.75
C PHE A 33 -0.67 6.75 -7.23
N PRO A 34 -0.33 7.96 -7.70
CA PRO A 34 -0.42 8.30 -9.11
C PRO A 34 0.22 7.23 -10.00
N THR A 35 -0.54 6.78 -11.00
CA THR A 35 -0.21 5.73 -11.97
C THR A 35 -0.01 4.34 -11.37
N GLU A 36 -0.43 4.10 -10.13
CA GLU A 36 -0.33 2.78 -9.51
C GLU A 36 -1.26 1.81 -10.26
N THR A 37 -0.69 0.69 -10.68
CA THR A 37 -1.42 -0.31 -11.45
C THR A 37 -2.10 -1.33 -10.54
N GLN A 38 -3.05 -2.07 -11.09
CA GLN A 38 -3.66 -3.21 -10.40
C GLN A 38 -2.61 -4.21 -9.89
N GLN A 39 -1.60 -4.53 -10.71
CA GLN A 39 -0.56 -5.47 -10.33
C GLN A 39 0.22 -4.98 -9.10
N GLU A 40 0.58 -3.68 -9.07
CA GLU A 40 1.30 -3.09 -7.94
C GLU A 40 0.47 -3.10 -6.65
N THR A 41 -0.84 -2.86 -6.74
CA THR A 41 -1.75 -2.95 -5.58
C THR A 41 -1.84 -4.40 -5.06
N ILE A 42 -1.98 -5.39 -5.94
CA ILE A 42 -2.07 -6.81 -5.57
C ILE A 42 -0.75 -7.30 -4.97
N ASP A 43 0.37 -6.99 -5.62
CA ASP A 43 1.71 -7.35 -5.12
C ASP A 43 2.02 -6.69 -3.78
N SER A 44 1.52 -5.48 -3.54
CA SER A 44 1.65 -4.81 -2.24
C SER A 44 0.91 -5.57 -1.13
N LEU A 45 -0.26 -6.15 -1.42
CA LEU A 45 -0.96 -6.97 -0.43
C LEU A 45 -0.21 -8.28 -0.14
N GLU A 46 0.38 -8.90 -1.16
CA GLU A 46 1.20 -10.11 -0.98
C GLU A 46 2.45 -9.86 -0.12
N VAL A 47 3.14 -8.75 -0.36
CA VAL A 47 4.25 -8.31 0.50
C VAL A 47 3.79 -8.13 1.95
N VAL A 48 2.62 -7.52 2.16
CA VAL A 48 2.05 -7.35 3.50
C VAL A 48 1.71 -8.69 4.14
N ARG A 49 1.10 -9.63 3.40
CA ARG A 49 0.81 -10.99 3.87
C ARG A 49 2.08 -11.69 4.37
N GLN A 50 3.15 -11.68 3.56
CA GLN A 50 4.43 -12.29 3.94
C GLN A 50 5.10 -11.59 5.13
N LEU A 51 4.96 -10.26 5.26
CA LEU A 51 5.46 -9.53 6.44
C LEU A 51 4.73 -9.94 7.72
N PHE A 52 3.42 -10.19 7.67
CA PHE A 52 2.68 -10.75 8.81
C PHE A 52 3.12 -12.20 9.09
N GLU A 53 3.23 -13.03 8.05
CA GLU A 53 3.61 -14.44 8.16
C GLU A 53 4.98 -14.62 8.83
N LYS A 54 5.95 -13.77 8.49
CA LYS A 54 7.30 -13.77 9.10
C LYS A 54 7.40 -12.93 10.36
N ASN A 55 6.27 -12.52 10.95
CA ASN A 55 6.19 -11.68 12.15
C ASN A 55 7.05 -10.41 12.06
N CYS A 56 7.24 -9.88 10.85
CA CYS A 56 7.94 -8.63 10.63
C CYS A 56 7.07 -7.44 11.07
N ILE A 57 5.75 -7.56 10.96
CA ILE A 57 4.79 -6.55 11.45
C ILE A 57 3.68 -7.22 12.24
N GLN A 58 3.13 -6.52 13.23
CA GLN A 58 2.04 -7.03 14.09
C GLN A 58 0.74 -6.27 13.86
N SER A 59 0.81 -5.11 13.22
CA SER A 59 -0.38 -4.36 12.84
C SER A 59 -0.13 -3.47 11.65
N GLY A 60 -1.20 -2.99 11.03
CA GLY A 60 -1.10 -1.99 9.99
C GLY A 60 -2.42 -1.30 9.70
N PHE A 61 -2.37 -0.31 8.82
CA PHE A 61 -3.54 0.42 8.33
C PHE A 61 -3.30 0.88 6.90
N TRP A 62 -4.27 0.60 6.01
CA TRP A 62 -4.25 1.08 4.63
C TRP A 62 -4.84 2.49 4.54
N HIS A 63 -4.05 3.41 4.01
CA HIS A 63 -4.49 4.75 3.66
C HIS A 63 -4.50 4.91 2.15
N LEU A 64 -5.67 5.22 1.58
CA LEU A 64 -5.77 5.60 0.18
C LEU A 64 -5.02 6.92 -0.02
N PHE A 65 -4.13 6.98 -0.99
CA PHE A 65 -3.38 8.18 -1.30
C PHE A 65 -4.33 9.35 -1.62
N THR A 66 -3.96 10.54 -1.17
CA THR A 66 -4.69 11.79 -1.44
C THR A 66 -3.67 12.83 -1.85
N THR A 67 -3.91 13.48 -2.97
CA THR A 67 -3.05 14.56 -3.45
C THR A 67 -3.19 15.77 -2.54
N THR A 68 -2.07 16.33 -2.08
CA THR A 68 -2.09 17.53 -1.24
C THR A 68 -1.46 18.73 -1.95
N VAL A 69 -2.08 19.91 -1.81
CA VAL A 69 -1.74 21.14 -2.53
C VAL A 69 -0.28 21.60 -2.35
N HIS A 70 0.33 21.28 -1.21
CA HIS A 70 1.71 21.70 -0.91
C HIS A 70 2.77 20.64 -1.28
N SER A 71 2.35 19.42 -1.64
CA SER A 71 3.25 18.34 -2.06
C SER A 71 3.83 18.61 -3.46
N PRO A 72 4.94 17.95 -3.83
CA PRO A 72 5.44 17.99 -5.21
C PRO A 72 4.37 17.56 -6.23
N ILE A 73 3.55 16.56 -5.88
CA ILE A 73 2.46 16.05 -6.72
C ILE A 73 1.37 17.11 -6.92
N GLY A 74 0.96 17.80 -5.85
CA GLY A 74 -0.04 18.87 -5.95
C GLY A 74 0.47 20.12 -6.67
N LYS A 75 1.79 20.39 -6.65
CA LYS A 75 2.40 21.54 -7.34
C LYS A 75 2.62 21.28 -8.84
N ASN A 76 2.97 20.05 -9.22
CA ASN A 76 3.29 19.67 -10.59
C ASN A 76 2.54 18.39 -11.01
N PRO A 77 1.19 18.39 -11.04
CA PRO A 77 0.39 17.16 -11.25
C PRO A 77 0.70 16.44 -12.57
N ASP A 78 1.00 17.20 -13.64
CA ASP A 78 1.35 16.66 -14.96
C ASP A 78 2.62 15.78 -14.93
N GLU A 79 3.60 16.07 -14.05
CA GLU A 79 4.81 15.24 -13.90
C GLU A 79 4.53 13.87 -13.30
N PHE A 80 3.35 13.70 -12.69
CA PHE A 80 2.89 12.47 -12.04
C PHE A 80 1.72 11.82 -12.77
N GLY A 81 1.33 12.30 -13.95
CA GLY A 81 0.28 11.69 -14.77
C GLY A 81 -1.14 11.90 -14.26
N ILE A 82 -1.36 12.82 -13.31
CA ILE A 82 -2.69 13.10 -12.75
C ILE A 82 -3.19 14.48 -13.16
N LYS A 83 -4.51 14.68 -13.07
CA LYS A 83 -5.15 15.97 -13.30
C LYS A 83 -5.93 16.39 -12.06
N ILE A 84 -5.62 17.57 -11.52
CA ILE A 84 -6.39 18.12 -10.39
C ILE A 84 -7.76 18.59 -10.88
N THR A 85 -8.81 18.14 -10.19
CA THR A 85 -10.22 18.46 -10.53
C THR A 85 -10.91 19.31 -9.46
N GLY A 86 -10.24 19.58 -8.35
CA GLY A 86 -10.73 20.46 -7.29
C GLY A 86 -10.16 20.09 -5.92
N PRO A 87 -10.76 20.56 -4.83
CA PRO A 87 -11.68 21.71 -4.82
C PRO A 87 -10.92 23.00 -5.19
N GLU A 88 -11.64 24.04 -5.62
CA GLU A 88 -11.06 25.38 -5.71
C GLU A 88 -10.79 25.94 -4.31
N PHE A 89 -9.70 26.68 -4.13
CA PHE A 89 -9.32 27.23 -2.81
C PHE A 89 -10.34 28.26 -2.31
N GLN A 90 -11.01 27.99 -1.19
CA GLN A 90 -12.04 28.88 -0.60
C GLN A 90 -11.53 29.79 0.54
N GLY A 91 -10.22 30.00 0.66
CA GLY A 91 -9.65 31.00 1.57
C GLY A 91 -9.14 30.47 2.92
N PHE A 92 -9.43 29.23 3.32
CA PHE A 92 -8.89 28.65 4.55
C PHE A 92 -8.77 27.11 4.53
N ALA A 93 -7.67 26.59 5.09
CA ALA A 93 -7.39 25.20 5.42
C ALA A 93 -7.89 24.14 4.41
N GLN A 94 -7.39 24.21 3.18
CA GLN A 94 -7.69 23.25 2.13
C GLN A 94 -6.40 22.61 1.64
N ASN A 95 -6.06 21.46 2.24
CA ASN A 95 -4.83 20.75 1.92
C ASN A 95 -5.03 19.70 0.84
N ASP A 96 -6.19 19.05 0.81
CA ASP A 96 -6.46 17.93 -0.08
C ASP A 96 -7.05 18.39 -1.41
N LEU A 97 -6.61 17.71 -2.47
CA LEU A 97 -7.04 17.93 -3.84
C LEU A 97 -7.65 16.64 -4.40
N TRP A 98 -8.80 16.80 -5.05
CA TRP A 98 -9.38 15.81 -5.94
C TRP A 98 -8.54 15.73 -7.21
N HIS A 99 -8.36 14.52 -7.72
CA HIS A 99 -7.62 14.29 -8.94
C HIS A 99 -8.23 13.15 -9.74
N GLU A 100 -8.05 13.21 -11.05
CA GLU A 100 -8.22 12.11 -11.98
C GLU A 100 -6.84 11.47 -12.23
N ASP A 101 -6.80 10.14 -12.24
CA ASP A 101 -5.62 9.34 -12.58
C ASP A 101 -5.96 8.39 -13.73
N PRO A 102 -5.81 8.84 -15.00
CA PRO A 102 -6.23 8.06 -16.16
C PRO A 102 -5.34 6.85 -16.45
N GLU A 103 -4.13 6.78 -15.88
CA GLU A 103 -3.19 5.67 -16.05
C GLU A 103 -3.22 4.69 -14.87
N GLY A 104 -3.73 5.13 -13.71
CA GLY A 104 -3.90 4.33 -12.51
C GLY A 104 -5.11 3.39 -12.55
N ALA A 105 -5.15 2.48 -11.57
CA ALA A 105 -6.29 1.61 -11.35
C ALA A 105 -7.46 2.37 -10.67
N GLU A 106 -8.66 1.78 -10.70
CA GLU A 106 -9.81 2.28 -9.93
C GLU A 106 -9.63 1.98 -8.43
N HIS A 107 -8.72 2.69 -7.77
CA HIS A 107 -8.18 2.37 -6.44
C HIS A 107 -9.24 2.19 -5.35
N THR A 108 -10.33 2.95 -5.41
CA THR A 108 -11.45 2.86 -4.45
C THR A 108 -12.13 1.50 -4.44
N THR A 109 -12.06 0.75 -5.55
CA THR A 109 -12.62 -0.62 -5.63
C THR A 109 -11.81 -1.62 -4.81
N TYR A 110 -10.52 -1.39 -4.59
CA TYR A 110 -9.63 -2.28 -3.85
C TYR A 110 -9.72 -2.11 -2.33
N THR A 111 -10.21 -0.96 -1.85
CA THR A 111 -10.24 -0.59 -0.42
C THR A 111 -10.87 -1.68 0.45
N GLN A 112 -11.99 -2.25 0.01
CA GLN A 112 -12.71 -3.25 0.78
C GLN A 112 -11.90 -4.55 0.92
N GLY A 113 -11.31 -5.04 -0.18
CA GLY A 113 -10.51 -6.27 -0.19
C GLY A 113 -9.22 -6.12 0.61
N LEU A 114 -8.49 -5.01 0.43
CA LEU A 114 -7.28 -4.69 1.19
C LEU A 114 -7.55 -4.67 2.71
N ASN A 115 -8.64 -4.02 3.13
CA ASN A 115 -9.01 -3.95 4.54
C ASN A 115 -9.49 -5.31 5.09
N ARG A 116 -10.17 -6.11 4.28
CA ARG A 116 -10.64 -7.44 4.66
C ARG A 116 -9.49 -8.41 4.89
N ALA A 117 -8.52 -8.41 3.98
CA ALA A 117 -7.29 -9.19 4.09
C ALA A 117 -6.49 -8.76 5.32
N LEU A 118 -6.21 -7.46 5.45
CA LEU A 118 -5.47 -6.91 6.58
C LEU A 118 -6.14 -7.23 7.92
N ASN A 119 -7.46 -7.12 8.02
CA ASN A 119 -8.19 -7.50 9.25
C ASN A 119 -8.02 -8.98 9.59
N SER A 120 -7.97 -9.87 8.60
CA SER A 120 -7.71 -11.30 8.85
C SER A 120 -6.27 -11.52 9.31
N TYR A 121 -5.30 -10.88 8.65
CA TYR A 121 -3.88 -10.97 9.04
C TYR A 121 -3.63 -10.45 10.46
N LEU A 122 -4.31 -9.37 10.87
CA LEU A 122 -4.28 -8.85 12.25
C LEU A 122 -4.74 -9.89 13.29
N ASN A 123 -5.58 -10.85 12.89
CA ASN A 123 -6.06 -11.93 13.75
C ASN A 123 -5.30 -13.25 13.52
N ASN A 124 -4.22 -13.24 12.73
CA ASN A 124 -3.46 -14.42 12.29
C ASN A 124 -4.31 -15.45 11.53
N GLU A 125 -5.28 -14.98 10.74
CA GLU A 125 -6.17 -15.81 9.93
C GLU A 125 -5.97 -15.55 8.44
N GLY A 126 -6.14 -16.59 7.61
CA GLY A 126 -6.19 -16.46 6.16
C GLY A 126 -4.87 -16.08 5.49
N LEU A 127 -3.72 -16.33 6.13
CA LEU A 127 -2.40 -16.15 5.52
C LEU A 127 -2.12 -17.19 4.42
N GLU A 128 -2.83 -18.30 4.44
CA GLU A 128 -2.79 -19.39 3.47
C GLU A 128 -3.76 -19.22 2.29
N LYS A 129 -4.64 -18.22 2.34
CA LYS A 129 -5.62 -17.96 1.28
C LYS A 129 -4.98 -17.30 0.08
N ASP A 130 -5.48 -17.63 -1.10
CA ASP A 130 -5.07 -16.95 -2.32
C ASP A 130 -5.50 -15.48 -2.27
N ILE A 131 -4.64 -14.57 -2.71
CA ILE A 131 -4.88 -13.13 -2.62
C ILE A 131 -6.17 -12.70 -3.32
N GLU A 132 -6.53 -13.39 -4.41
CA GLU A 132 -7.76 -13.14 -5.17
C GLU A 132 -9.04 -13.35 -4.37
N GLU A 133 -9.04 -14.21 -3.34
CA GLU A 133 -10.23 -14.48 -2.51
C GLU A 133 -10.67 -13.27 -1.67
N TRP A 134 -9.81 -12.25 -1.52
CA TRP A 134 -10.14 -11.04 -0.77
C TRP A 134 -10.97 -10.04 -1.57
N PHE A 135 -11.08 -10.21 -2.89
CA PHE A 135 -11.72 -9.26 -3.79
C PHE A 135 -13.00 -9.85 -4.41
N ASP A 136 -14.05 -9.03 -4.49
CA ASP A 136 -15.33 -9.43 -5.09
C ASP A 136 -15.35 -9.28 -6.63
N PHE A 137 -14.17 -9.11 -7.24
CA PHE A 137 -13.96 -8.94 -8.69
C PHE A 137 -12.66 -9.64 -9.11
N PRO A 138 -12.50 -10.00 -10.41
CA PRO A 138 -11.29 -10.65 -10.88
C PRO A 138 -10.05 -9.79 -10.70
N VAL A 139 -9.00 -10.36 -10.11
CA VAL A 139 -7.69 -9.72 -9.98
C VAL A 139 -6.58 -10.46 -10.71
N THR A 140 -5.45 -9.81 -10.94
CA THR A 140 -4.27 -10.47 -11.49
C THR A 140 -3.61 -11.35 -10.41
N PRO A 141 -2.97 -12.46 -10.78
CA PRO A 141 -2.14 -13.21 -9.84
C PRO A 141 -0.98 -12.37 -9.29
N THR A 142 -0.44 -12.76 -8.14
CA THR A 142 0.76 -12.15 -7.58
C THR A 142 1.97 -12.40 -8.49
N SER A 143 2.87 -11.43 -8.59
CA SER A 143 4.09 -11.53 -9.40
C SER A 143 5.33 -11.83 -8.55
N HIS A 144 5.23 -11.67 -7.22
CA HIS A 144 6.31 -11.91 -6.29
C HIS A 144 6.43 -13.39 -5.89
N PRO A 145 7.66 -13.88 -5.65
CA PRO A 145 7.88 -15.20 -5.05
C PRO A 145 7.22 -15.30 -3.67
N GLU A 146 6.70 -16.48 -3.33
CA GLU A 146 6.09 -16.78 -2.03
C GLU A 146 7.09 -16.62 -0.86
N ASP A 147 8.40 -16.75 -1.14
CA ASP A 147 9.49 -16.63 -0.18
C ASP A 147 10.22 -15.27 -0.23
N LEU A 148 9.64 -14.25 -0.88
CA LEU A 148 10.28 -12.95 -1.07
C LEU A 148 10.78 -12.35 0.26
N ILE A 149 9.92 -12.26 1.28
CA ILE A 149 10.30 -11.71 2.60
C ILE A 149 11.30 -12.64 3.31
N GLU A 150 11.11 -13.96 3.24
CA GLU A 150 12.03 -14.93 3.83
C GLU A 150 13.44 -14.80 3.25
N SER A 151 13.55 -14.55 1.95
CA SER A 151 14.82 -14.41 1.24
C SER A 151 15.70 -13.26 1.77
N PHE A 152 15.09 -12.28 2.46
CA PHE A 152 15.79 -11.14 3.04
C PHE A 152 16.20 -11.30 4.51
N LEU A 153 15.78 -12.40 5.16
CA LEU A 153 16.08 -12.69 6.57
C LEU A 153 17.33 -13.58 6.76
N ASN A 154 17.85 -14.16 5.67
CA ASN A 154 19.02 -15.02 5.67
C ASN A 154 20.34 -14.26 5.49
#